data_AF-A0A7W4HEC0-F1
#
_entry.id   AF-A0A7W4HEC0-F1
#
_cell.length_a   1.000
_cell.length_b   1.000
_cell.length_c   1.000
_cell.angle_alpha   90.00
_cell.angle_beta   90.00
_cell.angle_gamma   90.00
#
_symmetry.space_group_name_H-M   'P 1'
#
loop_
_entity.id
_entity.type
_entity.pdbx_description
1 polymer ?
#
loop_
_entity_poly.entity_id
_entity_poly.type
_entity_poly.pdbx_seq_one_letter_code
_entity_poly.pdbx_strand_id
1 'polypeptide(L)'
;MKRTLILSMLCPLLCLGLGLEEADAQASQVDMTKWITLTVKQGAEIKLDFSDSPSDVWVKVTGVENEKEEKVTTSSAGKKEYKAAGTTLIVYGAIEWCSIVLIIEKISRL
;
A
#
# COMPACT_ATOMS: atom_id res chain seq x y z
N MET A 1 -59.68 27.74 23.41
CA MET A 1 -58.21 27.55 23.42
C MET A 1 -57.96 26.08 23.72
N LYS A 2 -57.91 25.22 22.69
CA LYS A 2 -56.70 24.76 21.98
C LYS A 2 -55.78 23.87 22.84
N ARG A 3 -55.98 22.56 22.69
CA ARG A 3 -54.96 21.52 22.45
C ARG A 3 -54.25 20.90 23.65
N THR A 4 -54.86 19.80 24.11
CA THR A 4 -54.29 18.45 24.20
C THR A 4 -52.96 18.26 23.48
N LEU A 5 -52.14 17.34 24.02
CA LEU A 5 -51.00 16.58 23.47
C LEU A 5 -49.85 16.71 24.48
N ILE A 6 -49.84 15.91 25.57
CA ILE A 6 -49.10 14.65 25.60
C ILE A 6 -47.94 14.73 24.58
N LEU A 7 -46.82 15.32 24.97
CA LEU A 7 -45.52 15.14 24.30
C LEU A 7 -45.10 13.68 24.54
N SER A 8 -45.68 12.68 23.88
CA SER A 8 -45.38 12.29 22.50
C SER A 8 -43.89 12.43 22.19
N MET A 9 -43.13 11.39 22.55
CA MET A 9 -42.51 10.54 21.52
C MET A 9 -41.74 11.28 20.43
N LEU A 10 -40.94 12.30 20.74
CA LEU A 10 -40.10 12.98 19.75
C LEU A 10 -38.75 13.37 20.37
N CYS A 11 -38.02 12.36 20.84
CA CYS A 11 -36.56 12.37 20.79
C CYS A 11 -35.96 10.96 20.78
N PRO A 12 -36.37 10.04 19.88
CA PRO A 12 -35.44 9.14 19.25
C PRO A 12 -34.86 9.81 17.98
N LEU A 13 -34.73 11.15 17.94
CA LEU A 13 -33.61 11.80 17.25
C LEU A 13 -32.31 11.59 18.07
N LEU A 14 -32.12 10.37 18.56
CA LEU A 14 -30.80 9.80 18.70
C LEU A 14 -30.31 9.74 17.26
N CYS A 15 -29.59 10.78 16.86
CA CYS A 15 -29.04 10.93 15.53
C CYS A 15 -28.43 9.61 15.08
N LEU A 16 -29.16 8.89 14.22
CA LEU A 16 -28.56 8.21 13.11
C LEU A 16 -27.58 9.21 12.48
N GLY A 17 -26.31 8.83 12.43
CA GLY A 17 -25.27 9.69 11.90
C GLY A 17 -24.40 10.26 12.99
N LEU A 18 -23.66 9.39 13.66
CA LEU A 18 -22.21 9.47 13.71
C LEU A 18 -21.71 8.05 13.96
N GLY A 19 -22.04 7.17 13.01
CA GLY A 19 -20.99 6.30 12.52
C GLY A 19 -19.95 7.25 11.90
N LEU A 20 -19.10 7.83 12.75
CA LEU A 20 -17.71 7.95 12.38
C LEU A 20 -17.30 6.49 12.18
N GLU A 21 -17.56 5.99 10.99
CA GLU A 21 -16.56 5.18 10.35
C GLU A 21 -15.40 6.17 10.29
N GLU A 22 -14.57 6.12 11.34
CA GLU A 22 -13.23 6.64 11.30
C GLU A 22 -12.62 5.83 10.16
N ALA A 23 -12.82 6.32 8.93
CA ALA A 23 -11.88 6.13 7.87
C ALA A 23 -10.62 6.73 8.46
N ASP A 24 -9.89 5.88 9.19
CA ASP A 24 -8.52 6.10 9.61
C ASP A 24 -7.80 6.31 8.28
N ALA A 25 -7.84 7.55 7.81
CA ALA A 25 -7.06 8.00 6.68
C ALA A 25 -5.63 7.98 7.22
N GLN A 26 -5.06 6.78 7.31
CA GLN A 26 -3.64 6.63 7.57
C GLN A 26 -2.97 7.42 6.48
N ALA A 27 -2.42 8.56 6.87
CA ALA A 27 -1.56 9.33 6.01
C ALA A 27 -0.44 8.37 5.59
N SER A 28 -0.37 8.08 4.28
CA SER A 28 0.69 7.26 3.70
C SER A 28 2.03 7.80 4.18
N GLN A 29 2.84 6.92 4.76
CA GLN A 29 4.17 7.29 5.28
C GLN A 29 5.23 7.24 4.16
N VAL A 30 4.83 6.89 2.95
CA VAL A 30 5.70 6.76 1.78
C VAL A 30 5.96 8.13 1.16
N ASP A 31 7.24 8.43 0.91
CA ASP A 31 7.63 9.59 0.10
C ASP A 31 7.31 9.32 -1.38
N MET A 32 6.20 9.90 -1.86
CA MET A 32 5.76 9.79 -3.25
C MET A 32 6.49 10.75 -4.21
N THR A 33 7.39 11.61 -3.71
CA THR A 33 8.15 12.56 -4.54
C THR A 33 9.42 11.95 -5.12
N LYS A 34 9.86 10.82 -4.57
CA LYS A 34 11.00 10.03 -5.02
C LYS A 34 10.52 8.69 -5.53
N TRP A 35 11.01 8.29 -6.71
CA TRP A 35 10.68 7.00 -7.28
C TRP A 35 11.76 6.46 -8.21
N ILE A 36 11.74 5.14 -8.36
CA ILE A 36 12.54 4.40 -9.34
C ILE A 36 11.56 3.65 -10.24
N THR A 37 11.73 3.77 -11.56
CA THR A 37 10.93 3.03 -12.55
C THR A 37 11.73 1.84 -13.06
N LEU A 38 11.09 0.67 -13.07
CA LEU A 38 11.67 -0.58 -13.57
C LEU A 38 10.82 -1.11 -14.72
N THR A 39 11.50 -1.63 -15.75
CA THR A 39 10.85 -2.33 -16.86
C THR A 39 11.03 -3.83 -16.67
N VAL A 40 9.93 -4.57 -16.66
CA VAL A 40 9.89 -6.02 -16.44
C VAL A 40 8.98 -6.69 -17.46
N LYS A 41 9.04 -8.02 -17.53
CA LYS A 41 8.02 -8.78 -18.26
C LYS A 41 6.76 -8.87 -17.41
N GLN A 42 5.61 -8.71 -18.03
CA GLN A 42 4.33 -8.96 -17.37
C GLN A 42 4.29 -10.39 -16.82
N GLY A 43 3.81 -10.55 -15.59
CA GLY A 43 3.76 -11.84 -14.90
C GLY A 43 5.10 -12.35 -14.36
N ALA A 44 6.19 -11.60 -14.52
CA ALA A 44 7.48 -11.99 -13.97
C ALA A 44 7.46 -11.99 -12.45
N GLU A 45 8.04 -13.05 -11.87
CA GLU A 45 8.40 -13.11 -10.46
C GLU A 45 9.79 -12.48 -10.28
N ILE A 46 9.86 -11.49 -9.40
CA ILE A 46 11.06 -10.67 -9.20
C ILE A 46 11.39 -10.55 -7.72
N LYS A 47 12.66 -10.32 -7.43
CA LYS A 47 13.17 -9.94 -6.11
C LYS A 47 13.68 -8.51 -6.17
N LEU A 48 13.15 -7.65 -5.32
CA LEU A 48 13.66 -6.29 -5.10
C LEU A 48 14.47 -6.26 -3.82
N ASP A 49 15.68 -5.75 -3.90
CA ASP A 49 16.60 -5.57 -2.78
C ASP A 49 16.64 -4.10 -2.37
N PHE A 50 16.39 -3.85 -1.09
CA PHE A 50 16.38 -2.52 -0.49
C PHE A 50 17.53 -2.33 0.51
N SER A 51 18.55 -3.20 0.49
CA SER A 51 19.67 -3.18 1.45
C SER A 51 20.43 -1.86 1.49
N ASP A 52 20.46 -1.11 0.38
CA ASP A 52 21.13 0.19 0.28
C ASP A 52 20.25 1.38 0.72
N SER A 53 19.00 1.11 1.13
CA SER A 53 18.10 2.15 1.61
C SER A 53 18.30 2.44 3.10
N PRO A 54 18.06 3.68 3.56
CA PRO A 54 18.06 3.98 4.99
C PRO A 54 17.07 3.08 5.73
N SER A 55 17.41 2.67 6.95
CA SER A 55 16.48 1.93 7.80
C SER A 55 15.27 2.80 8.15
N ASP A 56 14.12 2.16 8.33
CA ASP A 56 12.85 2.78 8.72
C ASP A 56 12.20 3.67 7.64
N VAL A 57 12.53 3.44 6.36
CA VAL A 57 11.86 4.07 5.22
C VAL A 57 10.62 3.26 4.81
N TRP A 58 9.53 3.95 4.49
CA TRP A 58 8.36 3.33 3.88
C TRP A 58 8.47 3.35 2.36
N VAL A 59 8.16 2.21 1.74
CA VAL A 59 8.16 2.03 0.30
C VAL A 59 6.81 1.54 -0.20
N LYS A 60 6.47 1.91 -1.44
CA LYS A 60 5.32 1.37 -2.16
C LYS A 60 5.76 0.89 -3.53
N VAL A 61 5.52 -0.38 -3.82
CA VAL A 61 5.79 -0.96 -5.13
C VAL A 61 4.46 -1.04 -5.90
N THR A 62 4.41 -0.36 -7.04
CA THR A 62 3.24 -0.33 -7.93
C THR A 62 3.53 -1.07 -9.23
N GLY A 63 2.47 -1.49 -9.93
CA GLY A 63 2.54 -2.37 -11.10
C GLY A 63 2.71 -3.85 -10.75
N VAL A 64 2.48 -4.23 -9.49
CA VAL A 64 2.52 -5.62 -8.98
C VAL A 64 1.11 -6.11 -8.62
N GLU A 65 0.91 -7.42 -8.50
CA GLU A 65 -0.41 -7.99 -8.18
C GLU A 65 -0.92 -7.64 -6.78
N ASN A 66 -0.02 -7.35 -5.83
CA ASN A 66 -0.36 -7.03 -4.45
C ASN A 66 0.36 -5.75 -4.01
N GLU A 67 -0.09 -4.60 -4.52
CA GLU A 67 0.46 -3.31 -4.12
C GLU A 67 0.16 -3.04 -2.65
N LYS A 68 1.20 -2.70 -1.89
CA LYS A 68 1.08 -2.29 -0.49
C LYS A 68 2.24 -1.40 -0.11
N GLU A 69 2.02 -0.64 0.95
CA GLU A 69 3.06 0.11 1.63
C GLU A 69 3.73 -0.80 2.64
N GLU A 70 5.06 -0.77 2.69
CA GLU A 70 5.83 -1.57 3.60
C GLU A 70 6.98 -0.78 4.18
N LYS A 71 7.23 -0.98 5.48
CA LYS A 71 8.42 -0.46 6.13
C LYS A 71 9.63 -1.32 5.77
N VAL A 72 10.70 -0.69 5.31
CA VAL A 72 12.03 -1.29 5.14
C VAL A 72 12.77 -1.09 6.46
N THR A 73 12.96 -2.16 7.21
CA THR A 73 13.77 -2.16 8.45
C THR A 73 15.10 -2.87 8.19
N THR A 74 16.11 -2.67 9.03
CA THR A 74 17.40 -3.40 8.94
C THR A 74 17.25 -4.93 8.93
N SER A 75 16.22 -5.47 9.58
CA SER A 75 15.89 -6.90 9.56
C SER A 75 15.11 -7.33 8.31
N SER A 76 14.45 -6.40 7.62
CA SER A 76 13.65 -6.63 6.41
C SER A 76 14.29 -6.06 5.14
N ALA A 77 15.52 -5.54 5.24
CA ALA A 77 16.26 -4.93 4.13
C ALA A 77 16.74 -5.96 3.09
N GLY A 78 16.41 -7.24 3.28
CA GLY A 78 16.66 -8.29 2.31
C GLY A 78 15.73 -8.24 1.08
N LYS A 79 15.96 -9.21 0.20
CA LYS A 79 15.23 -9.38 -1.07
C LYS A 79 13.76 -9.72 -0.83
N LYS A 80 12.86 -8.85 -1.28
CA LYS A 80 11.40 -9.05 -1.24
C LYS A 80 10.87 -9.52 -2.59
N GLU A 81 9.97 -10.49 -2.57
CA GLU A 81 9.40 -11.10 -3.77
C GLU A 81 8.13 -10.37 -4.22
N TYR A 82 8.03 -10.12 -5.52
CA TYR A 82 6.88 -9.51 -6.15
C TYR A 82 6.54 -10.21 -7.45
N LYS A 83 5.26 -10.17 -7.83
CA LYS A 83 4.79 -10.61 -9.14
C LYS A 83 4.28 -9.41 -9.92
N ALA A 84 4.86 -9.19 -11.10
CA ALA A 84 4.53 -8.05 -11.95
C ALA A 84 3.13 -8.22 -12.57
N ALA A 85 2.24 -7.27 -12.33
CA ALA A 85 0.92 -7.21 -12.97
C ALA A 85 0.99 -6.63 -14.40
N GLY A 86 2.00 -5.78 -14.66
CA GLY A 86 2.26 -5.15 -15.96
C GLY A 86 3.73 -5.19 -16.36
N THR A 87 4.10 -4.38 -17.35
CA THR A 87 5.48 -4.25 -17.84
C THR A 87 6.28 -3.16 -17.15
N THR A 88 5.61 -2.29 -16.41
CA THR A 88 6.20 -1.14 -15.73
C THR A 88 5.90 -1.25 -14.25
N LEU A 89 6.97 -1.18 -13.45
CA LEU A 89 6.92 -1.11 -12.00
C LEU A 89 7.42 0.24 -11.55
N ILE A 90 6.81 0.82 -10.53
CA ILE A 90 7.31 2.04 -9.89
C ILE A 90 7.47 1.77 -8.40
N VAL A 91 8.67 1.98 -7.91
CA VAL A 91 9.03 1.87 -6.51
C VAL A 91 9.10 3.29 -5.94
N TYR A 92 8.16 3.65 -5.08
CA TYR A 92 8.14 4.92 -4.35
C TYR A 92 8.77 4.77 -2.97
N GLY A 93 9.32 5.86 -2.45
CA GLY A 93 9.90 5.95 -1.11
C GLY A 93 11.17 6.78 -1.08
N ALA A 94 11.62 7.16 0.12
CA ALA A 94 12.87 7.89 0.33
C ALA A 94 14.08 6.94 0.22
N ILE A 95 14.19 6.24 -0.91
CA ILE A 95 15.23 5.28 -1.25
C ILE A 95 16.19 5.89 -2.27
N GLU A 96 17.47 5.63 -2.10
CA GLU A 96 18.51 6.15 -3.00
C GLU A 96 18.90 5.11 -4.07
N TRP A 97 18.79 3.81 -3.74
CA TRP A 97 19.11 2.72 -4.65
C TRP A 97 18.28 1.47 -4.35
N CYS A 98 17.91 0.73 -5.40
CA CYS A 98 17.23 -0.57 -5.31
C CYS A 98 17.75 -1.49 -6.43
N SER A 99 18.00 -2.75 -6.10
CA SER A 99 18.45 -3.75 -7.07
C SER A 99 17.34 -4.76 -7.40
N ILE A 100 17.25 -5.19 -8.65
CA ILE A 100 16.27 -6.18 -9.11
C ILE A 100 16.96 -7.47 -9.55
N VAL A 101 16.40 -8.62 -9.16
CA VAL A 101 16.79 -9.95 -9.62
C VAL A 101 15.55 -10.69 -10.14
N LEU A 102 15.62 -11.20 -11.37
CA LEU A 102 14.55 -12.04 -11.92
C LEU A 102 14.62 -13.44 -11.30
N ILE A 103 13.48 -13.96 -10.83
CA ILE A 103 13.38 -15.35 -10.39
C ILE A 103 13.18 -16.20 -11.65
N ILE A 104 14.25 -16.85 -12.10
CA ILE A 104 14.26 -17.68 -13.32
C ILE A 104 13.64 -19.07 -13.11
N GLU A 105 13.00 -19.35 -11.96
CA GLU A 105 12.50 -20.69 -11.61
C GLU A 105 11.28 -21.17 -12.43
N LYS A 106 10.70 -20.35 -13.29
CA LYS A 106 9.63 -20.77 -14.22
C LYS A 106 10.08 -20.85 -15.68
N ILE A 107 11.34 -21.19 -15.92
CA ILE A 107 11.66 -21.94 -17.14
C ILE A 107 11.20 -23.38 -16.85
N SER A 108 9.92 -23.65 -17.14
CA SER A 108 9.42 -25.01 -17.31
C SER A 108 10.40 -25.70 -18.25
N ARG A 109 11.24 -26.58 -17.70
CA ARG A 109 11.91 -27.60 -18.51
C ARG A 109 10.79 -28.43 -19.11
N LEU A 110 10.52 -28.20 -20.40
CA LEU A 110 9.93 -29.21 -21.26
C LEU A 110 11.03 -30.24 -21.60
#